data_AF-A0A2W4VS57-F1
#
_entry.id   AF-A0A2W4VS57-F1
#
_cell.length_a   1.000
_cell.length_b   1.000
_cell.length_c   1.000
_cell.angle_alpha   90.00
_cell.angle_beta   90.00
_cell.angle_gamma   90.00
#
_symmetry.space_group_name_H-M   'P 1'
#
loop_
_entity.id
_entity.type
_entity.pdbx_description
1 polymer ?
#
loop_
_entity_poly.entity_id
_entity_poly.type
_entity_poly.pdbx_seq_one_letter_code
_entity_poly.pdbx_strand_id
1 'polypeptide(L)'
;MLTLLENVLDRADGSYITPEDLRTLDQSIASWQQRRQTYDLIQTKENSILTQVMQQVQITAPEVAAKVTHDGGNKCTRDMALVLRYCATAMLLQDEEMLKDRLLYWMQNIMLALKNQKVNDFVYRSLQKSVRENLPKENADLLLPYIAIAHQWLSQ
;
A
#
# COMPACT_ATOMS: atom_id res chain seq x y z
N MET A 1 -17.35 6.25 0.59
CA MET A 1 -16.65 5.34 1.50
C MET A 1 -17.68 4.59 2.29
N LEU A 2 -17.84 3.33 1.96
CA LEU A 2 -18.58 2.40 2.77
C LEU A 2 -17.58 1.28 3.02
N THR A 3 -17.06 1.19 4.24
CA THR A 3 -16.35 0.02 4.73
C THR A 3 -17.22 -1.22 4.55
N LEU A 4 -16.66 -2.43 4.64
CA LEU A 4 -17.42 -3.67 4.47
C LEU A 4 -18.75 -3.68 5.24
N LEU A 5 -18.75 -3.22 6.50
CA LEU A 5 -19.96 -3.15 7.32
C LEU A 5 -20.97 -2.12 6.81
N GLU A 6 -20.52 -0.92 6.45
CA GLU A 6 -21.41 0.11 5.91
C GLU A 6 -22.04 -0.35 4.58
N ASN A 7 -21.27 -1.04 3.73
CA ASN A 7 -21.76 -1.64 2.49
C ASN A 7 -22.85 -2.70 2.74
N VAL A 8 -22.67 -3.53 3.77
CA VAL A 8 -23.67 -4.55 4.13
C VAL A 8 -24.92 -3.89 4.70
N LEU A 9 -24.78 -2.85 5.53
CA LEU A 9 -25.91 -2.11 6.09
C LEU A 9 -26.72 -1.42 4.98
N ASP A 10 -26.05 -0.76 4.04
CA ASP A 10 -26.71 -0.06 2.93
C ASP A 10 -27.46 -1.02 2.00
N ARG A 11 -26.93 -2.23 1.76
CA ARG A 11 -27.63 -3.25 0.95
C ARG A 11 -28.79 -3.91 1.68
N ALA A 12 -28.72 -3.99 3.00
CA ALA A 12 -29.76 -4.57 3.82
C ALA A 12 -30.95 -3.63 4.04
N ASP A 13 -31.00 -2.45 3.42
CA ASP A 13 -32.03 -1.40 3.63
C ASP A 13 -33.46 -1.93 3.89
N GLY A 14 -33.87 -1.88 5.16
CA GLY A 14 -35.19 -2.33 5.63
C GLY A 14 -35.45 -3.84 5.60
N SER A 15 -34.46 -4.66 5.25
CA SER A 15 -34.52 -6.12 5.08
C SER A 15 -33.46 -6.85 5.90
N TYR A 16 -33.53 -8.18 5.95
CA TYR A 16 -32.45 -8.98 6.52
C TYR A 16 -31.23 -9.01 5.60
N ILE A 17 -30.04 -9.11 6.20
CA ILE A 17 -28.77 -9.27 5.48
C ILE A 17 -28.82 -10.55 4.64
N THR A 18 -28.38 -10.46 3.39
CA THR A 18 -28.38 -11.59 2.46
C THR A 18 -27.38 -12.68 2.88
N PRO A 19 -27.61 -13.96 2.53
CA PRO A 19 -26.62 -15.03 2.79
C PRO A 19 -25.25 -14.77 2.16
N GLU A 20 -25.21 -14.04 1.04
CA GLU A 20 -23.97 -13.62 0.38
C GLU A 20 -23.19 -12.59 1.19
N ASP A 21 -23.87 -11.60 1.74
CA ASP A 21 -23.26 -10.59 2.60
C ASP A 21 -22.76 -11.18 3.91
N LEU A 22 -23.53 -12.10 4.52
CA LEU A 22 -23.10 -12.83 5.71
C LEU A 22 -21.82 -13.63 5.45
N ARG A 23 -21.77 -14.36 4.31
CA ARG A 23 -20.57 -15.10 3.91
C ARG A 23 -19.37 -14.18 3.69
N THR A 24 -19.58 -13.00 3.13
CA THR A 24 -18.51 -11.98 2.97
C THR A 24 -17.99 -11.49 4.32
N LEU A 25 -18.89 -11.23 5.27
CA LEU A 25 -18.52 -10.86 6.64
C LEU A 25 -17.72 -11.96 7.33
N ASP A 26 -18.18 -13.21 7.25
CA ASP A 26 -17.49 -14.37 7.85
C ASP A 26 -16.07 -14.50 7.32
N GLN A 27 -15.87 -14.36 6.00
CA GLN A 27 -14.54 -14.41 5.38
C GLN A 27 -13.64 -13.27 5.84
N SER A 28 -14.19 -12.05 5.97
CA SER A 28 -13.41 -10.91 6.42
C SER A 28 -12.99 -11.04 7.89
N ILE A 29 -13.90 -11.52 8.75
CA ILE A 29 -13.64 -11.77 10.17
C ILE A 29 -12.62 -12.90 10.32
N ALA A 30 -12.78 -13.99 9.58
CA ALA A 30 -11.87 -15.15 9.66
C ALA A 30 -10.41 -14.78 9.33
N SER A 31 -10.20 -13.83 8.42
CA SER A 31 -8.86 -13.37 8.04
C SER A 31 -8.37 -12.13 8.81
N TRP A 32 -9.19 -11.55 9.70
CA TRP A 32 -8.86 -10.33 10.44
C TRP A 32 -7.57 -10.45 11.25
N GLN A 33 -7.42 -11.54 12.01
CA GLN A 33 -6.26 -11.72 12.88
C GLN A 33 -4.94 -11.73 12.10
N GLN A 34 -4.90 -12.42 10.95
CA GLN A 34 -3.72 -12.48 10.09
C GLN A 34 -3.37 -11.09 9.51
N ARG A 35 -4.39 -10.34 9.06
CA ARG A 35 -4.19 -8.96 8.53
C ARG A 35 -3.73 -8.00 9.62
N ARG A 36 -4.29 -8.11 10.83
CA ARG A 36 -3.87 -7.33 12.01
C ARG A 36 -2.41 -7.59 12.38
N GLN A 37 -2.01 -8.86 12.46
CA GLN A 37 -0.62 -9.24 12.72
C GLN A 37 0.32 -8.74 11.62
N THR A 38 -0.10 -8.84 10.35
CA THR A 38 0.64 -8.31 9.22
C THR A 38 0.84 -6.80 9.33
N TYR A 39 -0.21 -6.06 9.70
CA TYR A 39 -0.15 -4.62 9.92
C TYR A 39 0.85 -4.24 11.02
N ASP A 40 0.83 -4.92 12.17
CA ASP A 40 1.80 -4.70 13.26
C ASP A 40 3.24 -4.99 12.81
N LEU A 41 3.42 -6.07 12.04
CA LEU A 41 4.72 -6.43 11.51
C LEU A 41 5.25 -5.37 10.54
N ILE A 42 4.39 -4.87 9.64
CA ILE A 42 4.75 -3.77 8.72
C ILE A 42 5.15 -2.53 9.50
N GLN A 43 4.38 -2.14 10.53
CA GLN A 43 4.71 -1.00 11.39
C GLN A 43 6.09 -1.16 12.03
N THR A 44 6.41 -2.36 12.50
CA THR A 44 7.71 -2.67 13.12
C THR A 44 8.86 -2.68 12.09
N LYS A 45 8.59 -3.14 10.86
CA LYS A 45 9.59 -3.29 9.80
C LYS A 45 9.69 -2.10 8.84
N GLU A 46 8.85 -1.08 9.00
CA GLU A 46 8.77 0.08 8.09
C GLU A 46 10.15 0.68 7.80
N ASN A 47 10.91 1.02 8.85
CA ASN A 47 12.23 1.61 8.68
C ASN A 47 13.21 0.68 7.95
N SER A 48 13.18 -0.63 8.24
CA SER A 48 14.04 -1.61 7.57
C SER A 48 13.70 -1.74 6.09
N ILE A 49 12.40 -1.78 5.76
CA ILE A 49 11.91 -1.82 4.38
C ILE A 49 12.39 -0.58 3.62
N LEU A 50 12.08 0.62 4.13
CA LEU A 50 12.40 1.87 3.44
C LEU A 50 13.91 2.09 3.30
N THR A 51 14.69 1.75 4.32
CA THR A 51 16.16 1.82 4.27
C THR A 51 16.71 0.93 3.17
N GLN A 52 16.19 -0.30 3.06
CA GLN A 52 16.64 -1.22 2.04
C GLN A 52 16.25 -0.77 0.62
N VAL A 53 15.07 -0.15 0.44
CA VAL A 53 14.70 0.46 -0.84
C VAL A 53 15.72 1.53 -1.25
N MET A 54 16.06 2.43 -0.34
CA MET A 54 17.04 3.49 -0.62
C MET A 54 18.42 2.93 -0.98
N GLN A 55 18.87 1.88 -0.28
CA GLN A 55 20.11 1.18 -0.62
C GLN A 55 20.05 0.53 -2.01
N GLN A 56 18.94 -0.12 -2.35
CA GLN A 56 18.76 -0.72 -3.67
C GLN A 56 18.80 0.35 -4.77
N VAL A 57 18.07 1.45 -4.61
CA VAL A 57 18.08 2.58 -5.57
C VAL A 57 19.48 3.13 -5.77
N GLN A 58 20.24 3.34 -4.67
CA GLN A 58 21.60 3.86 -4.74
C GLN A 58 22.55 2.96 -5.54
N ILE A 59 22.40 1.63 -5.41
CA ILE A 59 23.29 0.65 -6.04
C ILE A 59 22.92 0.39 -7.51
N THR A 60 21.62 0.32 -7.80
CA THR A 60 21.14 -0.27 -9.06
C THR A 60 20.63 0.74 -10.08
N ALA A 61 20.38 1.98 -9.68
CA ALA A 61 19.99 3.06 -10.59
C ALA A 61 20.57 4.42 -10.13
N PRO A 62 21.87 4.68 -10.37
CA PRO A 62 22.54 5.92 -9.95
C PRO A 62 21.84 7.20 -10.46
N GLU A 63 21.25 7.14 -11.66
CA GLU A 63 20.48 8.24 -12.25
C GLU A 63 19.16 8.53 -11.51
N VAL A 64 18.53 7.48 -10.96
CA VAL A 64 17.35 7.61 -10.10
C VAL A 64 17.78 8.11 -8.72
N ALA A 65 18.86 7.55 -8.18
CA ALA A 65 19.42 7.95 -6.90
C ALA A 65 19.75 9.45 -6.86
N ALA A 66 20.32 10.02 -7.94
CA ALA A 66 20.61 11.45 -8.03
C ALA A 66 19.35 12.34 -7.89
N LYS A 67 18.20 11.88 -8.37
CA LYS A 67 16.92 12.61 -8.22
C LYS A 67 16.30 12.40 -6.85
N VAL A 68 16.34 11.15 -6.36
CA VAL A 68 15.72 10.75 -5.11
C VAL A 68 16.47 11.32 -3.89
N THR A 69 17.79 11.47 -3.98
CA THR A 69 18.65 11.90 -2.86
C THR A 69 18.95 13.40 -2.84
N HIS A 70 18.34 14.21 -3.73
CA HIS A 70 18.59 15.65 -3.83
C HIS A 70 18.39 16.41 -2.50
N ASP A 71 17.49 15.95 -1.64
CA ASP A 71 17.22 16.51 -0.30
C ASP A 71 17.70 15.58 0.84
N GLY A 72 18.66 14.71 0.55
CA GLY A 72 19.07 13.62 1.43
C GLY A 72 18.12 12.41 1.41
N GLY A 73 17.15 12.36 0.48
CA GLY A 73 16.19 11.26 0.38
C GLY A 73 14.96 11.42 1.27
N ASN A 74 14.83 12.56 1.95
CA ASN A 74 13.81 12.79 2.97
C ASN A 74 12.40 12.80 2.39
N LYS A 75 12.17 13.51 1.26
CA LYS A 75 10.86 13.53 0.59
C LYS A 75 10.47 12.14 0.09
N CYS A 76 11.35 11.47 -0.64
CA CYS A 76 11.02 10.15 -1.19
C CYS A 76 10.76 9.13 -0.09
N THR A 77 11.57 9.12 0.98
CA THR A 77 11.38 8.20 2.11
C THR A 77 10.05 8.46 2.80
N ARG A 78 9.71 9.74 3.04
CA ARG A 78 8.42 10.13 3.62
C ARG A 78 7.24 9.72 2.73
N ASP A 79 7.34 9.95 1.42
CA ASP A 79 6.25 9.65 0.48
C ASP A 79 6.07 8.13 0.34
N MET A 80 7.17 7.35 0.34
CA MET A 80 7.10 5.87 0.41
C MET A 80 6.50 5.39 1.73
N ALA A 81 6.87 5.98 2.86
CA ALA A 81 6.28 5.63 4.16
C ALA A 81 4.76 5.89 4.15
N LEU A 82 4.34 7.02 3.56
CA LEU A 82 2.92 7.35 3.41
C LEU A 82 2.20 6.27 2.59
N VAL A 83 2.73 5.91 1.43
CA VAL A 83 2.16 4.85 0.58
C VAL A 83 2.11 3.52 1.33
N LEU A 84 3.21 3.11 1.98
CA LEU A 84 3.27 1.84 2.71
C LEU A 84 2.20 1.77 3.80
N ARG A 85 2.02 2.84 4.57
CA ARG A 85 1.02 2.92 5.65
C ARG A 85 -0.40 2.85 5.11
N TYR A 86 -0.73 3.60 4.05
CA TYR A 86 -2.06 3.54 3.44
C TYR A 86 -2.34 2.17 2.79
N CYS A 87 -1.36 1.57 2.13
CA CYS A 87 -1.48 0.20 1.62
C CYS A 87 -1.72 -0.80 2.77
N ALA A 88 -1.02 -0.65 3.90
CA ALA A 88 -1.22 -1.49 5.08
C ALA A 88 -2.61 -1.30 5.69
N THR A 89 -3.12 -0.07 5.76
CA THR A 89 -4.49 0.22 6.24
C THR A 89 -5.54 -0.36 5.30
N ALA A 90 -5.36 -0.20 3.99
CA ALA A 90 -6.25 -0.77 2.97
C ALA A 90 -6.27 -2.30 3.04
N MET A 91 -5.10 -2.92 3.22
CA MET A 91 -4.97 -4.36 3.48
C MET A 91 -5.69 -4.79 4.75
N LEU A 92 -5.49 -4.07 5.86
CA LEU A 92 -6.15 -4.37 7.14
C LEU A 92 -7.68 -4.38 7.00
N LEU A 93 -8.22 -3.36 6.34
CA LEU A 93 -9.65 -3.14 6.16
C LEU A 93 -10.26 -3.87 4.95
N GLN A 94 -9.42 -4.46 4.09
CA GLN A 94 -9.79 -5.00 2.78
C GLN A 94 -10.54 -3.98 1.90
N ASP A 95 -10.04 -2.74 1.91
CA ASP A 95 -10.70 -1.60 1.27
C ASP A 95 -9.74 -0.90 0.29
N GLU A 96 -9.78 -1.31 -0.97
CA GLU A 96 -9.01 -0.70 -2.05
C GLU A 96 -9.51 0.71 -2.40
N GLU A 97 -10.81 0.96 -2.30
CA GLU A 97 -11.38 2.28 -2.62
C GLU A 97 -10.91 3.33 -1.64
N MET A 98 -10.78 2.98 -0.35
CA MET A 98 -10.14 3.85 0.65
C MET A 98 -8.71 4.23 0.24
N LEU A 99 -7.91 3.30 -0.30
CA LEU A 99 -6.55 3.61 -0.77
C LEU A 99 -6.58 4.65 -1.89
N LYS A 100 -7.51 4.53 -2.85
CA LYS A 100 -7.67 5.46 -3.96
C LYS A 100 -8.11 6.84 -3.48
N ASP A 101 -9.21 6.88 -2.73
CA ASP A 101 -9.85 8.10 -2.23
C ASP A 101 -8.93 8.90 -1.30
N ARG A 102 -8.24 8.21 -0.38
CA ARG A 102 -7.45 8.86 0.67
C ARG A 102 -6.03 9.21 0.24
N LEU A 103 -5.48 8.51 -0.76
CA LEU A 103 -4.09 8.68 -1.15
C LEU A 103 -3.92 8.86 -2.67
N LEU A 104 -4.32 7.86 -3.46
CA LEU A 104 -3.81 7.76 -4.84
C LEU A 104 -4.30 8.89 -5.74
N TYR A 105 -5.55 9.33 -5.63
CA TYR A 105 -6.08 10.38 -6.50
C TYR A 105 -5.30 11.70 -6.42
N TRP A 106 -5.02 12.19 -5.21
CA TRP A 106 -4.29 13.45 -5.07
C TRP A 106 -2.79 13.27 -5.27
N MET A 107 -2.22 12.13 -4.83
CA MET A 107 -0.79 11.87 -4.96
C MET A 107 -0.38 11.67 -6.42
N GLN A 108 -1.23 11.02 -7.22
CA GLN A 108 -1.01 10.87 -8.67
C GLN A 108 -0.87 12.23 -9.35
N ASN A 109 -1.75 13.18 -9.05
CA ASN A 109 -1.69 14.53 -9.63
C ASN A 109 -0.34 15.22 -9.35
N ILE A 110 0.21 15.04 -8.15
CA ILE A 110 1.54 15.56 -7.79
C ILE A 110 2.64 14.84 -8.58
N MET A 111 2.58 13.51 -8.67
CA MET A 111 3.60 12.72 -9.40
C MET A 111 3.61 13.03 -10.90
N LEU A 112 2.43 13.25 -11.49
CA LEU A 112 2.27 13.70 -12.88
C LEU A 112 2.92 15.07 -13.09
N ALA A 113 2.65 16.04 -12.21
CA ALA A 113 3.21 17.39 -12.30
C ALA A 113 4.74 17.39 -12.19
N LEU A 114 5.31 16.49 -11.37
CA LEU A 114 6.76 16.34 -11.19
C LEU A 114 7.44 15.52 -12.30
N LYS A 115 6.68 14.89 -13.20
CA LYS A 115 7.19 14.02 -14.28
C LYS A 115 8.09 12.90 -13.75
N ASN A 116 7.69 12.29 -12.64
CA ASN A 116 8.48 11.30 -11.90
C ASN A 116 8.19 9.85 -12.27
N GLN A 117 7.42 9.56 -13.32
CA GLN A 117 6.95 8.20 -13.67
C GLN A 117 8.06 7.15 -13.68
N LYS A 118 9.18 7.44 -14.37
CA LYS A 118 10.32 6.51 -14.44
C LYS A 118 11.00 6.29 -13.10
N VAL A 119 11.09 7.34 -12.28
CA VAL A 119 11.65 7.26 -10.92
C VAL A 119 10.72 6.44 -10.04
N ASN A 120 9.41 6.69 -10.12
CA ASN A 120 8.39 5.99 -9.36
C ASN A 120 8.33 4.51 -9.73
N ASP A 121 8.39 4.14 -11.00
CA ASP A 121 8.42 2.74 -11.44
C ASP A 121 9.59 1.99 -10.78
N PHE A 122 10.76 2.60 -10.79
CA PHE A 122 11.93 2.02 -10.15
C PHE A 122 11.75 1.89 -8.62
N VAL A 123 11.36 2.98 -7.96
CA VAL A 123 11.18 3.04 -6.51
C VAL A 123 10.14 2.03 -6.02
N TYR A 124 8.99 1.92 -6.67
CA TYR A 124 7.94 1.00 -6.25
C TYR A 124 8.25 -0.47 -6.59
N ARG A 125 9.05 -0.76 -7.63
CA ARG A 125 9.61 -2.11 -7.82
C ARG A 125 10.57 -2.47 -6.70
N SER A 126 11.46 -1.56 -6.31
CA SER A 126 12.33 -1.74 -5.14
C SER A 126 11.54 -1.92 -3.85
N LEU A 127 10.46 -1.17 -3.65
CA LEU A 127 9.57 -1.33 -2.49
C LEU A 127 8.95 -2.73 -2.43
N GLN A 128 8.39 -3.21 -3.54
CA GLN A 128 7.85 -4.58 -3.60
C GLN A 128 8.91 -5.65 -3.32
N LYS A 129 10.13 -5.46 -3.82
CA LYS A 129 11.25 -6.36 -3.55
C LYS A 129 11.60 -6.35 -2.06
N SER A 130 11.78 -5.17 -1.47
CA SER A 130 12.11 -5.02 -0.07
C SER A 130 11.03 -5.59 0.87
N VAL A 131 9.75 -5.45 0.53
CA VAL A 131 8.64 -6.08 1.26
C VAL A 131 8.78 -7.61 1.26
N ARG A 132 9.09 -8.23 0.11
CA ARG A 132 9.31 -9.69 0.02
C ARG A 132 10.53 -10.16 0.83
N GLU A 133 11.54 -9.31 0.99
CA GLU A 133 12.78 -9.65 1.70
C GLU A 133 12.67 -9.43 3.22
N ASN A 134 11.80 -8.52 3.69
CA ASN A 134 11.66 -8.20 5.12
C ASN A 134 10.48 -8.89 5.82
N LEU A 135 9.50 -9.38 5.05
CA LEU A 135 8.30 -10.01 5.60
C LEU A 135 8.28 -11.51 5.26
N PRO A 136 7.72 -12.36 6.14
CA PRO A 136 7.35 -13.72 5.76
C PRO A 136 6.43 -13.70 4.53
N LYS A 137 6.53 -14.74 3.70
CA LYS A 137 5.81 -14.81 2.42
C LYS A 137 4.31 -14.56 2.58
N GLU A 138 3.68 -15.19 3.56
CA GLU A 138 2.24 -15.07 3.81
C GLU A 138 1.81 -13.63 4.14
N ASN A 139 2.65 -12.90 4.88
CA ASN A 139 2.41 -11.49 5.22
C ASN A 139 2.65 -10.57 4.01
N ALA A 140 3.70 -10.85 3.23
CA ALA A 140 4.00 -10.11 2.00
C ALA A 140 2.87 -10.27 0.97
N ASP A 141 2.35 -11.48 0.80
CA ASP A 141 1.28 -11.78 -0.16
C ASP A 141 -0.02 -11.02 0.15
N LEU A 142 -0.28 -10.68 1.42
CA LEU A 142 -1.41 -9.82 1.81
C LEU A 142 -1.22 -8.36 1.41
N LEU A 143 0.01 -7.83 1.51
CA LEU A 143 0.31 -6.41 1.28
C LEU A 143 0.57 -6.07 -0.19
N LEU A 144 1.27 -6.96 -0.90
CA LEU A 144 1.75 -6.72 -2.27
C LEU A 144 0.65 -6.29 -3.27
N PRO A 145 -0.59 -6.83 -3.23
CA PRO A 145 -1.66 -6.36 -4.11
C PRO A 145 -1.93 -4.85 -3.98
N TYR A 146 -1.94 -4.32 -2.75
CA TYR A 146 -2.18 -2.89 -2.50
C TYR A 146 -1.00 -2.02 -2.95
N ILE A 147 0.23 -2.51 -2.81
CA ILE A 147 1.41 -1.82 -3.34
C ILE A 147 1.40 -1.86 -4.87
N ALA A 148 0.94 -2.95 -5.50
CA ALA A 148 0.83 -3.04 -6.96
C ALA A 148 -0.17 -2.03 -7.51
N ILE A 149 -1.29 -1.80 -6.82
CA ILE A 149 -2.25 -0.74 -7.14
C ILE A 149 -1.57 0.62 -7.03
N ALA A 150 -0.94 0.94 -5.89
CA ALA A 150 -0.23 2.22 -5.73
C ALA A 150 0.84 2.42 -6.81
N HIS A 151 1.59 1.37 -7.14
CA HIS A 151 2.59 1.38 -8.20
C HIS A 151 1.97 1.73 -9.55
N GLN A 152 0.87 1.07 -9.93
CA GLN A 152 0.17 1.35 -11.19
C GLN A 152 -0.31 2.80 -11.26
N TRP A 153 -0.85 3.35 -10.17
CA TRP A 153 -1.36 4.72 -10.14
C TRP A 153 -0.27 5.78 -10.20
N LEU A 154 0.85 5.54 -9.52
CA LEU A 154 1.90 6.54 -9.32
C LEU A 154 3.02 6.50 -10.36
N SER A 155 3.06 5.46 -11.20
CA SER A 155 4.02 5.30 -12.29
C SER A 155 3.46 5.52 -13.70
N GLN A 156 2.15 5.81 -13.81
CA GLN A 156 1.52 6.28 -15.04
C GLN A 156 1.85 7.74 -15.34
#